data_AF-A0A2M4C1A2-F1
#
_entry.id   AF-A0A2M4C1A2-F1
#
_cell.length_a   1.000
_cell.length_b   1.000
_cell.length_c   1.000
_cell.angle_alpha   90.00
_cell.angle_beta   90.00
_cell.angle_gamma   90.00
#
_symmetry.space_group_name_H-M   'P 1'
#
loop_
_entity.id
_entity.type
_entity.pdbx_description
1 polymer ?
#
loop_
_entity_poly.entity_id
_entity_poly.type
_entity_poly.pdbx_seq_one_letter_code
_entity_poly.pdbx_strand_id
1 'polypeptide(L)'
;MCEAMMVMNAGNVNRKRLRSDEADGCFAMQRKTFVNQQMMDRQDTEKMKQIQAKTISLLFQGAKKQSQTGATPIDGVKESLASVRLLGGGEVEYDLKSASGWLEKKPDRKCRLCDRMSMVHADCTNCNLELCEHCGVNCGYCPEKICLNCVRLFHCESHDKPCCEQCKMFAR
;
A
#
# COMPACT_ATOMS: atom_id res chain seq x y z
N MET A 1 -26.39 -58.65 39.40
CA MET A 1 -25.60 -58.49 38.17
C MET A 1 -24.70 -57.29 38.42
N CYS A 2 -23.48 -57.52 38.95
CA CYS A 2 -22.21 -57.61 38.22
C CYS A 2 -21.86 -56.27 37.54
N GLU A 3 -20.91 -55.51 38.09
CA GLU A 3 -19.53 -55.34 37.57
C GLU A 3 -19.50 -54.50 36.27
N ALA A 4 -18.57 -53.60 35.95
CA ALA A 4 -17.25 -53.17 36.41
C ALA A 4 -16.98 -51.84 35.64
N MET A 5 -16.50 -50.77 36.27
CA MET A 5 -15.09 -50.41 36.45
C MET A 5 -14.34 -49.90 35.18
N MET A 6 -13.86 -48.65 35.32
CA MET A 6 -12.64 -48.03 34.76
C MET A 6 -12.59 -47.78 33.23
N VAL A 7 -11.81 -46.84 32.64
CA VAL A 7 -10.54 -46.19 33.01
C VAL A 7 -10.47 -44.82 32.30
N MET A 8 -10.05 -43.80 33.06
CA MET A 8 -9.21 -42.63 32.73
C MET A 8 -9.00 -42.18 31.27
N ASN A 9 -9.10 -40.87 31.03
CA ASN A 9 -7.87 -40.07 30.94
C ASN A 9 -8.14 -38.57 31.14
N ALA A 10 -7.46 -38.00 32.14
CA ALA A 10 -7.25 -36.59 32.32
C ALA A 10 -6.36 -36.05 31.20
N GLY A 11 -6.55 -34.80 30.77
CA GLY A 11 -5.54 -34.14 29.96
C GLY A 11 -6.05 -33.05 29.04
N ASN A 12 -6.14 -31.84 29.56
CA ASN A 12 -5.69 -30.63 28.88
C ASN A 12 -6.18 -30.43 27.43
N VAL A 13 -7.41 -29.93 27.27
CA VAL A 13 -7.89 -29.40 25.98
C VAL A 13 -7.20 -28.07 25.71
N ASN A 14 -5.93 -28.14 25.31
CA ASN A 14 -5.23 -27.07 24.63
C ASN A 14 -5.97 -26.83 23.30
N ARG A 15 -6.79 -25.77 23.25
CA ARG A 15 -7.38 -25.24 22.01
C ARG A 15 -6.29 -24.64 21.10
N LYS A 16 -5.33 -25.45 20.66
CA LYS A 16 -4.41 -25.07 19.59
C LYS A 16 -5.14 -25.30 18.28
N ARG A 17 -5.31 -24.23 17.50
CA ARG A 17 -5.89 -24.27 16.16
C ARG A 17 -5.14 -25.35 15.35
N LEU A 18 -5.89 -26.31 14.83
CA LEU A 18 -5.40 -27.26 13.84
C LEU A 18 -4.84 -26.44 12.67
N ARG A 19 -3.56 -26.63 12.33
CA ARG A 19 -3.00 -26.04 11.10
C ARG A 19 -3.49 -26.91 9.95
N SER A 20 -4.13 -26.31 8.95
CA SER A 20 -4.48 -26.99 7.72
C SER A 20 -3.19 -27.51 7.08
N ASP A 21 -3.15 -28.82 6.82
CA ASP A 21 -2.12 -29.42 5.99
C ASP A 21 -2.51 -29.10 4.54
N GLU A 22 -2.03 -27.97 4.03
CA GLU A 22 -2.27 -27.50 2.66
C GLU A 22 -1.31 -28.23 1.72
N ALA A 23 -1.51 -29.54 1.57
CA ALA A 23 -1.04 -30.24 0.39
C ALA A 23 -1.96 -29.85 -0.79
N ASP A 24 -1.38 -29.30 -1.85
CA ASP A 24 -2.01 -28.94 -3.13
C ASP A 24 -2.92 -27.70 -3.22
N GLY A 25 -2.56 -26.61 -2.52
CA GLY A 25 -3.09 -25.26 -2.77
C GLY A 25 -2.14 -24.39 -3.63
N CYS A 26 -2.68 -23.61 -4.57
CA CYS A 26 -1.96 -22.69 -5.49
C CYS A 26 -1.07 -21.64 -4.79
N PHE A 27 -1.14 -21.51 -3.47
CA PHE A 27 -0.33 -20.61 -2.66
C PHE A 27 0.23 -21.36 -1.44
N ALA A 28 1.31 -22.12 -1.66
CA ALA A 28 2.04 -22.76 -0.57
C ALA A 28 2.55 -21.70 0.41
N MET A 29 2.26 -21.89 1.70
CA MET A 29 2.71 -21.01 2.77
C MET A 29 4.24 -20.90 2.76
N GLN A 30 4.77 -19.70 2.54
CA GLN A 30 6.22 -19.46 2.54
C GLN A 30 6.80 -19.80 3.92
N ARG A 31 7.69 -20.79 3.94
CA ARG A 31 8.41 -21.20 5.15
C ARG A 31 9.47 -20.17 5.48
N LYS A 32 9.59 -19.81 6.77
CA LYS A 32 10.67 -18.96 7.26
C LYS A 32 12.01 -19.66 7.00
N THR A 33 12.86 -19.04 6.20
CA THR A 33 14.24 -19.49 5.99
C THR A 33 15.17 -18.68 6.88
N PHE A 34 16.24 -19.32 7.37
CA PHE A 34 17.27 -18.62 8.13
C PHE A 34 17.97 -17.60 7.23
N VAL A 35 18.25 -16.40 7.77
CA VAL A 35 18.88 -15.29 7.04
C VAL A 35 20.21 -15.71 6.39
N ASN A 36 20.98 -16.57 7.07
CA ASN A 36 22.24 -17.10 6.53
C ASN A 36 22.03 -17.99 5.29
N GLN A 37 20.97 -18.80 5.28
CA GLN A 37 20.63 -19.62 4.11
C GLN A 37 20.14 -18.75 2.94
N GLN A 38 19.35 -17.71 3.22
CA GLN A 38 18.89 -16.76 2.21
C GLN A 38 20.06 -16.00 1.56
N MET A 39 21.07 -15.63 2.34
CA MET A 39 22.29 -14.98 1.83
C MET A 39 23.11 -15.91 0.94
N MET A 40 23.27 -17.18 1.32
CA MET A 40 23.95 -18.17 0.48
C MET A 40 23.17 -18.47 -0.81
N ASP A 41 21.85 -18.65 -0.71
CA ASP A 41 21.01 -18.97 -1.87
C ASP A 41 20.94 -17.81 -2.88
N ARG A 42 21.14 -16.56 -2.44
CA ARG A 42 21.27 -15.39 -3.33
C ARG A 42 22.55 -15.39 -4.16
N GLN A 43 23.62 -16.01 -3.65
CA GLN A 43 24.92 -16.05 -4.33
C GLN A 43 25.03 -17.26 -5.28
N ASP A 44 24.10 -18.21 -5.19
CA ASP A 44 24.05 -19.39 -6.06
C ASP A 44 23.39 -19.05 -7.40
N THR A 45 24.23 -18.96 -8.45
CA THR A 45 23.80 -18.60 -9.80
C THR A 45 22.85 -19.61 -10.44
N GLU A 46 22.96 -20.89 -10.10
CA GLU A 46 22.12 -21.94 -10.68
C GLU A 46 20.72 -21.92 -10.06
N LYS A 47 20.62 -21.70 -8.75
CA LYS A 47 19.31 -21.50 -8.09
C LYS A 47 18.60 -20.26 -8.63
N MET A 48 19.31 -19.16 -8.86
CA MET A 48 18.71 -17.95 -9.41
C MET A 48 18.17 -18.14 -10.84
N LYS A 49 18.87 -18.90 -11.69
CA LYS A 49 18.35 -19.29 -13.02
C LYS A 49 17.07 -20.13 -12.92
N GLN A 50 17.02 -21.08 -11.98
CA GLN A 50 15.83 -21.91 -11.76
C GLN A 50 14.63 -21.08 -11.26
N ILE A 51 14.87 -20.13 -10.36
CA ILE A 51 13.85 -19.18 -9.87
C ILE A 51 13.33 -18.33 -11.04
N GLN A 52 14.22 -17.81 -11.89
CA GLN A 52 13.85 -17.04 -13.06
C GLN A 52 12.97 -17.86 -14.01
N ALA A 53 13.39 -19.08 -14.36
CA ALA A 53 12.63 -19.96 -15.24
C ALA A 53 11.25 -20.30 -14.68
N LYS A 54 11.16 -20.59 -13.37
CA LYS A 54 9.89 -20.85 -12.68
C LYS A 54 8.98 -19.62 -12.67
N THR A 55 9.54 -18.43 -12.46
CA THR A 55 8.81 -17.17 -12.46
C THR A 55 8.23 -16.87 -13.85
N ILE A 56 9.04 -17.03 -14.90
CA ILE A 56 8.59 -16.91 -16.30
C ILE A 56 7.46 -17.91 -16.57
N SER A 57 7.65 -19.18 -16.19
CA SER A 57 6.61 -20.20 -16.36
C SER A 57 5.29 -19.81 -15.68
N LEU A 58 5.33 -19.34 -14.43
CA LEU A 58 4.13 -18.94 -13.69
C LEU A 58 3.43 -17.72 -14.32
N LEU A 59 4.19 -16.69 -14.69
CA LEU A 59 3.63 -15.48 -15.31
C LEU A 59 2.91 -15.79 -16.64
N PHE A 60 3.50 -16.66 -17.46
CA PHE A 60 2.96 -16.94 -18.80
C PHE A 60 2.04 -18.18 -18.86
N GLN A 61 2.08 -19.10 -17.90
CA GLN A 61 1.06 -20.15 -17.75
C GLN A 61 -0.26 -19.60 -17.25
N GLY A 62 -0.25 -18.60 -16.36
CA GLY A 62 -1.47 -17.88 -15.93
C GLY A 62 -2.20 -17.25 -17.12
N ALA A 63 -1.45 -16.63 -18.04
CA ALA A 63 -2.00 -16.03 -19.25
C ALA A 63 -2.57 -17.06 -20.26
N LYS A 64 -2.00 -18.27 -20.33
CA LYS A 64 -2.50 -19.34 -21.22
C LYS A 64 -3.77 -20.04 -20.71
N LYS A 65 -4.00 -20.08 -19.40
CA LYS A 65 -5.21 -20.73 -18.83
C LYS A 65 -6.47 -19.87 -18.96
N GLN A 66 -6.33 -18.55 -19.13
CA GLN A 66 -7.45 -17.63 -19.31
C GLN A 66 -8.16 -17.79 -20.67
N SER A 67 -7.50 -18.41 -21.66
CA SER A 67 -8.06 -18.61 -23.01
C SER A 67 -8.67 -19.98 -23.27
N GLN A 68 -8.62 -20.93 -22.33
CA GLN A 68 -9.07 -22.31 -22.56
C GLN A 68 -10.09 -22.88 -21.56
N THR A 69 -10.56 -22.10 -20.59
CA THR A 69 -11.71 -22.52 -19.78
C THR A 69 -12.74 -21.41 -19.77
N GLY A 70 -13.96 -21.75 -20.22
CA GLY A 70 -15.13 -20.93 -20.02
C GLY A 70 -15.34 -20.73 -18.52
N ALA A 71 -14.80 -19.63 -18.00
CA ALA A 71 -14.99 -19.22 -16.63
C ALA A 71 -16.38 -18.60 -16.53
N THR A 72 -17.33 -19.38 -16.00
CA THR A 72 -18.53 -18.84 -15.38
C THR A 72 -18.11 -17.77 -14.37
N PRO A 73 -18.72 -16.58 -14.39
CA PRO A 73 -18.30 -15.47 -13.55
C PRO A 73 -18.62 -15.81 -12.09
N ILE A 74 -17.58 -16.03 -11.29
CA ILE A 74 -17.68 -15.94 -9.84
C ILE A 74 -17.73 -14.44 -9.55
N ASP A 75 -18.89 -13.96 -9.13
CA ASP A 75 -19.17 -12.64 -8.59
C ASP A 75 -18.59 -11.43 -9.34
N GLY A 76 -19.38 -10.96 -10.31
CA GLY A 76 -19.91 -9.59 -10.22
C GLY A 76 -19.00 -8.39 -10.48
N VAL A 77 -17.72 -8.56 -10.83
CA VAL A 77 -16.91 -7.43 -11.31
C VAL A 77 -16.24 -7.80 -12.63
N LYS A 78 -16.90 -7.41 -13.72
CA LYS A 78 -16.25 -7.28 -15.02
C LYS A 78 -15.31 -6.08 -14.91
N GLU A 79 -14.13 -6.26 -14.31
CA GLU A 79 -13.06 -5.27 -14.38
C GLU A 79 -12.69 -5.14 -15.86
N SER A 80 -13.29 -4.14 -16.50
CA SER A 80 -12.84 -3.62 -17.78
C SER A 80 -11.40 -3.19 -17.57
N LEU A 81 -10.44 -4.04 -17.97
CA LEU A 81 -9.02 -3.66 -17.99
C LEU A 81 -8.92 -2.34 -18.73
N ALA A 82 -8.53 -1.29 -18.01
CA ALA A 82 -8.40 0.06 -18.53
C ALA A 82 -7.44 0.03 -19.72
N SER A 83 -7.94 0.25 -20.94
CA SER A 83 -7.10 0.26 -22.12
C SER A 83 -6.33 1.57 -22.16
N VAL A 84 -5.00 1.46 -22.15
CA VAL A 84 -4.09 2.58 -22.36
C VAL A 84 -3.66 2.55 -23.82
N ARG A 85 -3.96 3.61 -24.58
CA ARG A 85 -3.58 3.71 -26.00
C ARG A 85 -2.25 4.43 -26.10
N LEU A 86 -1.21 3.70 -26.49
CA LEU A 86 0.11 4.28 -26.80
C LEU A 86 0.05 4.88 -28.20
N LEU A 87 0.31 6.18 -28.32
CA LEU A 87 0.47 6.85 -29.60
C LEU A 87 1.98 6.90 -29.93
N GLY A 88 2.34 6.67 -31.18
CA GLY A 88 3.74 6.71 -31.61
C GLY A 88 4.34 8.10 -31.37
N GLY A 89 5.44 8.17 -30.62
CA GLY A 89 6.05 9.44 -30.18
C GLY A 89 6.29 9.55 -28.67
N GLY A 90 5.86 8.56 -27.88
CA GLY A 90 5.96 8.58 -26.42
C GLY A 90 4.74 9.17 -25.73
N GLU A 91 3.70 9.50 -26.50
CA GLU A 91 2.43 9.98 -25.98
C GLU A 91 1.54 8.81 -25.57
N VAL A 92 0.88 8.97 -24.42
CA VAL A 92 0.02 7.94 -23.85
C VAL A 92 -1.36 8.55 -23.63
N GLU A 93 -2.35 7.97 -24.30
CA GLU A 93 -3.74 8.37 -24.15
C GLU A 93 -4.46 7.40 -23.21
N TYR A 94 -4.90 7.96 -22.09
CA TYR A 94 -5.62 7.24 -21.05
C TYR A 94 -7.12 7.45 -21.23
N ASP A 95 -7.90 6.38 -21.21
CA ASP A 95 -9.35 6.50 -21.05
C ASP A 95 -9.65 7.02 -19.63
N LEU A 96 -10.03 8.30 -19.53
CA LEU A 96 -10.26 9.00 -18.26
C LEU A 96 -11.33 8.33 -17.38
N LYS A 97 -12.22 7.52 -17.96
CA LYS A 97 -13.23 6.78 -17.19
C LYS A 97 -12.66 5.61 -16.40
N SER A 98 -11.51 5.09 -16.83
CA SER A 98 -10.92 3.85 -16.32
C SER A 98 -9.63 4.08 -15.51
N ALA A 99 -9.02 5.27 -15.60
CA ALA A 99 -7.70 5.58 -15.03
C ALA A 99 -7.73 6.51 -13.79
N SER A 100 -8.90 6.78 -13.23
CA SER A 100 -9.15 7.83 -12.23
C SER A 100 -8.41 7.65 -10.89
N GLY A 101 -7.89 6.45 -10.59
CA GLY A 101 -7.14 6.18 -9.35
C GLY A 101 -5.61 6.29 -9.47
N TRP A 102 -5.04 6.09 -10.67
CA TRP A 102 -3.58 6.00 -10.87
C TRP A 102 -2.98 7.17 -11.66
N LEU A 103 -3.81 7.95 -12.35
CA LEU A 103 -3.34 9.15 -13.04
C LEU A 103 -3.05 10.26 -12.04
N GLU A 104 -1.90 10.93 -12.19
CA GLU A 104 -1.62 12.19 -11.49
C GLU A 104 -2.83 13.12 -11.66
N LYS A 105 -3.43 13.51 -10.54
CA LYS A 105 -4.55 14.45 -10.54
C LYS A 105 -4.03 15.74 -11.17
N LYS A 106 -4.53 16.11 -12.36
CA LYS A 106 -4.13 17.38 -12.98
C LYS A 106 -4.39 18.53 -11.99
N PRO A 107 -3.52 19.54 -11.94
CA PRO A 107 -3.67 20.62 -10.99
C PRO A 107 -4.99 21.36 -11.29
N ASP A 108 -5.83 21.43 -10.26
CA ASP A 108 -7.27 21.71 -10.39
C ASP A 108 -7.57 23.21 -10.43
N ARG A 109 -6.77 24.02 -9.71
CA ARG A 109 -6.92 25.47 -9.67
C ARG A 109 -5.64 26.20 -9.26
N LYS A 110 -5.63 27.52 -9.47
CA LYS A 110 -4.59 28.43 -8.99
C LYS A 110 -4.77 28.74 -7.50
N CYS A 111 -3.68 28.80 -6.77
CA CYS A 111 -3.66 29.26 -5.38
C CYS A 111 -3.93 30.77 -5.31
N ARG A 112 -4.82 31.20 -4.40
CA ARG A 112 -5.17 32.61 -4.19
C ARG A 112 -4.04 33.49 -3.68
N LEU A 113 -3.00 32.89 -3.10
CA LEU A 113 -1.88 33.61 -2.48
C LEU A 113 -0.68 33.80 -3.42
N CYS A 114 -0.39 32.80 -4.25
CA CYS A 114 0.82 32.79 -5.06
C CYS A 114 0.56 32.61 -6.56
N ASP A 115 -0.71 32.53 -6.98
CA ASP A 115 -1.18 32.33 -8.36
C ASP A 115 -0.60 31.11 -9.10
N ARG A 116 0.12 30.23 -8.39
CA ARG A 116 0.64 28.98 -8.94
C ARG A 116 -0.48 27.96 -9.05
N MET A 117 -0.46 27.21 -10.15
CA MET A 117 -1.33 26.06 -10.33
C MET A 117 -0.96 25.00 -9.29
N SER A 118 -1.93 24.48 -8.54
CA SER A 118 -1.68 23.53 -7.45
C SER A 118 -2.66 22.38 -7.50
N MET A 119 -2.19 21.19 -7.15
CA MET A 119 -3.06 20.01 -6.97
C MET A 119 -3.62 19.97 -5.57
N VAL A 120 -2.79 20.28 -4.57
CA VAL A 120 -3.17 20.17 -3.15
C VAL A 120 -3.58 21.53 -2.61
N HIS A 121 -4.74 21.56 -1.97
CA HIS A 121 -5.23 22.71 -1.21
C HIS A 121 -5.61 22.22 0.19
N ALA A 122 -5.21 22.96 1.22
CA ALA A 122 -5.54 22.69 2.61
C ALA A 122 -5.55 24.01 3.40
N ASP A 123 -6.23 24.03 4.53
CA ASP A 123 -6.34 25.24 5.34
C ASP A 123 -5.26 25.29 6.42
N CYS A 124 -4.79 26.49 6.73
CA CYS A 124 -3.90 26.70 7.85
C CYS A 124 -4.65 26.46 9.17
N THR A 125 -4.15 25.56 10.02
CA THR A 125 -4.80 25.25 11.31
C THR A 125 -4.85 26.44 12.27
N ASN A 126 -3.91 27.40 12.16
CA ASN A 126 -3.86 28.56 13.05
C ASN A 126 -4.71 29.76 12.57
N CYS A 127 -4.97 29.90 11.27
CA CYS A 127 -5.64 31.10 10.72
C CYS A 127 -6.66 30.84 9.61
N ASN A 128 -6.93 29.57 9.30
CA ASN A 128 -7.87 29.12 8.26
C ASN A 128 -7.60 29.67 6.86
N LEU A 129 -6.38 30.17 6.61
CA LEU A 129 -5.97 30.62 5.31
C LEU A 129 -5.80 29.41 4.37
N GLU A 130 -6.37 29.49 3.17
CA GLU A 130 -6.20 28.45 2.15
C GLU A 130 -4.74 28.42 1.63
N LEU A 131 -4.10 27.25 1.73
CA LEU A 131 -2.71 27.02 1.36
C LEU A 131 -2.62 26.01 0.22
N CYS A 132 -1.73 26.30 -0.73
CA CYS A 132 -1.24 25.29 -1.67
C CYS A 132 -0.04 24.52 -1.09
N GLU A 133 0.43 23.53 -1.84
CA GLU A 133 1.67 22.79 -1.56
C GLU A 133 2.93 23.68 -1.49
N HIS A 134 2.91 24.89 -2.05
CA HIS A 134 4.03 25.84 -1.99
C HIS A 134 3.91 26.89 -0.89
N CYS A 135 2.70 27.20 -0.43
CA CYS A 135 2.46 28.28 0.56
C CYS A 135 2.43 27.77 2.00
N GLY A 136 2.21 26.47 2.19
CA GLY A 136 2.08 25.83 3.50
C GLY A 136 3.20 24.84 3.78
N VAL A 137 3.54 24.74 5.06
CA VAL A 137 4.43 23.70 5.61
C VAL A 137 3.65 22.82 6.58
N ASN A 138 4.08 21.59 6.78
CA ASN A 138 3.45 20.67 7.73
C ASN A 138 3.98 20.93 9.14
N CYS A 139 3.13 20.76 10.15
CA CYS A 139 3.58 20.72 11.53
C CYS A 139 4.52 19.52 11.76
N GLY A 140 5.58 19.68 12.55
CA GLY A 140 6.50 18.59 12.90
C GLY A 140 5.93 17.53 13.85
N TYR A 141 4.76 17.79 14.46
CA TYR A 141 4.17 16.95 15.51
C TYR A 141 2.76 16.44 15.18
N CYS A 142 2.10 16.97 14.13
CA CYS A 142 0.77 16.55 13.70
C CYS A 142 0.64 16.67 12.16
N PRO A 143 -0.33 15.99 11.52
CA PRO A 143 -0.46 15.98 10.06
C PRO A 143 -1.02 17.29 9.46
N GLU A 144 -1.20 18.31 10.29
CA GLU A 144 -1.82 19.58 9.95
C GLU A 144 -0.88 20.54 9.20
N LYS A 145 -1.45 21.46 8.41
CA LYS A 145 -0.70 22.48 7.66
C LYS A 145 -0.73 23.86 8.31
N ILE A 146 0.37 24.58 8.17
CA ILE A 146 0.58 25.91 8.73
C ILE A 146 1.14 26.83 7.64
N CYS A 147 0.65 28.06 7.58
CA CYS A 147 1.17 29.05 6.65
C CYS A 147 2.50 29.63 7.15
N LEU A 148 3.36 30.07 6.22
CA LEU A 148 4.66 30.66 6.58
C LEU A 148 4.52 31.90 7.49
N ASN A 149 3.41 32.63 7.39
CA ASN A 149 3.17 33.79 8.23
C ASN A 149 2.89 33.39 9.69
N CYS A 150 2.11 32.34 9.90
CA CYS A 150 1.87 31.78 11.23
C CYS A 150 3.15 31.21 11.85
N VAL A 151 4.01 30.55 11.07
CA VAL A 151 5.32 30.08 11.56
C VAL A 151 6.16 31.25 12.12
N ARG A 152 6.17 32.40 11.43
CA ARG A 152 6.88 33.61 11.87
C ARG A 152 6.23 34.27 13.09
N LEU A 153 4.92 34.49 13.05
CA LEU A 153 4.19 35.20 14.11
C LEU A 153 4.17 34.43 15.44
N PHE A 154 3.96 33.12 15.40
CA PHE A 154 3.84 32.29 16.60
C PHE A 154 5.19 31.74 17.11
N HIS A 155 6.31 32.15 16.50
CA HIS A 155 7.68 31.74 16.86
C HIS A 155 7.79 30.23 17.04
N CYS A 156 7.29 29.49 16.06
CA CYS A 156 7.24 28.04 16.11
C CYS A 156 8.64 27.49 15.81
N GLU A 157 9.45 27.31 16.86
CA GLU A 157 10.78 26.67 17.00
C GLU A 157 11.89 26.93 15.95
N SER A 158 11.57 27.12 14.67
CA SER A 158 12.39 27.60 13.55
C SER A 158 11.64 27.23 12.25
N HIS A 159 12.04 27.80 11.12
CA HIS A 159 11.56 27.28 9.82
C HIS A 159 11.91 25.80 9.60
N ASP A 160 12.92 25.27 10.33
CA ASP A 160 13.34 23.87 10.27
C ASP A 160 12.41 22.93 11.04
N LYS A 161 11.75 23.44 12.08
CA LYS A 161 10.79 22.65 12.89
C LYS A 161 9.49 23.42 13.14
N PRO A 162 8.70 23.69 12.08
CA PRO A 162 7.42 24.37 12.21
C PRO A 162 6.46 23.56 13.11
N CYS A 163 5.76 24.26 13.99
CA CYS A 163 4.86 23.68 14.98
C CYS A 163 3.54 24.46 15.00
N CYS A 164 2.38 23.81 15.12
CA CYS A 164 1.10 24.53 15.23
C CYS A 164 0.90 25.01 16.67
N GLU A 165 -0.04 25.93 16.87
CA GLU A 165 -0.29 26.48 18.22
C GLU A 165 -0.69 25.38 19.22
N GLN A 166 -1.47 24.40 18.76
CA GLN A 166 -1.91 23.28 19.58
C GLN A 166 -0.74 22.37 20.00
N CYS A 167 0.13 21.99 19.07
CA CYS A 167 1.29 21.16 19.37
C CYS A 167 2.34 21.91 20.20
N LYS A 168 2.44 23.23 20.04
CA LYS A 168 3.34 24.07 20.84
C LYS A 168 3.02 24.01 22.33
N MET A 169 1.75 23.84 22.71
CA MET A 169 1.37 23.66 24.12
C MET A 169 2.00 22.42 24.77
N PHE A 170 2.34 21.40 23.97
CA PHE A 170 2.90 20.14 24.45
C PHE A 170 4.42 20.03 24.22
N ALA A 171 4.99 20.90 23.39
CA ALA A 171 6.43 21.02 23.19
C ALA A 171 7.02 21.83 24.36
N ARG A 172 7.46 21.12 25.41
CA ARG A 172 8.34 21.66 26.46
C ARG A 172 9.78 21.26 26.19
#